data_AF-A0A6A4ZG93-F1
#
_entry.id   AF-A0A6A4ZG93-F1
#
_cell.length_a   1.000
_cell.length_b   1.000
_cell.length_c   1.000
_cell.angle_alpha   90.00
_cell.angle_beta   90.00
_cell.angle_gamma   90.00
#
_symmetry.space_group_name_H-M   'P 1'
#
loop_
_entity.id
_entity.type
_entity.pdbx_description
1 polymer ?
#
loop_
_entity_poly.entity_id
_entity_poly.type
_entity_poly.pdbx_seq_one_letter_code
_entity_poly.pdbx_strand_id
1 'polypeptide(L)'
;MSTNSDFTIEGARRSRISDSTRLGYLSGIKQVVNWAVMAGKPELLMPSTEHEGRMTLDLRVFAYENFLEFIVWTVRERDIGLGALSGYRSAVKSLYIDQGIALPEPYDGDMKVIFSGTEFYSETKK
;
A
#
# COMPACT_ATOMS: atom_id res chain seq x y z
N MET A 1 24.46 17.86 26.29
CA MET A 1 23.62 16.80 26.87
C MET A 1 22.54 16.46 25.85
N SER A 2 22.77 15.44 25.02
CA SER A 2 21.78 15.03 24.01
C SER A 2 20.77 14.11 24.69
N THR A 3 19.56 14.61 24.87
CA THR A 3 18.47 13.84 25.43
C THR A 3 18.08 12.74 24.43
N ASN A 4 18.39 11.48 24.76
CA ASN A 4 17.78 10.29 24.16
C ASN A 4 16.28 10.19 24.56
N SER A 5 15.49 11.25 24.35
CA SER A 5 14.19 11.42 25.02
C SER A 5 12.95 11.29 24.15
N ASP A 6 13.03 10.81 22.91
CA ASP A 6 11.83 10.58 22.08
C ASP A 6 11.92 9.32 21.19
N PHE A 7 12.83 8.39 21.52
CA PHE A 7 12.88 7.11 20.80
C PHE A 7 11.68 6.26 21.18
N THR A 8 10.76 6.09 20.23
CA THR A 8 9.66 5.13 20.30
C THR A 8 9.83 4.10 19.18
N ILE A 9 9.34 2.88 19.39
CA ILE A 9 9.34 1.84 18.35
C ILE A 9 8.61 2.32 17.09
N GLU A 10 7.50 3.05 17.27
CA GLU A 10 6.77 3.65 16.14
C GLU A 10 7.55 4.77 15.46
N GLY A 11 8.24 5.62 16.22
CA GLY A 11 9.14 6.62 15.66
C GLY A 11 10.30 6.02 14.86
N ALA A 12 10.85 4.89 15.34
CA ALA A 12 11.92 4.15 14.66
C ALA A 12 11.43 3.50 13.36
N ARG A 13 10.26 2.86 13.37
CA ARG A 13 9.61 2.31 12.18
C ARG A 13 9.36 3.38 11.14
N ARG A 14 8.80 4.52 11.55
CA ARG A 14 8.55 5.65 10.64
C ARG A 14 9.84 6.17 10.02
N SER A 15 10.89 6.32 10.82
CA SER A 15 12.19 6.85 10.37
C SER A 15 12.96 5.89 9.45
N ARG A 16 12.44 4.69 9.18
CA ARG A 16 13.07 3.71 8.27
C ARG A 16 13.14 4.17 6.81
N ILE A 17 12.29 5.13 6.41
CA ILE A 17 12.22 5.67 5.05
C ILE A 17 12.35 7.19 5.04
N SER A 18 12.82 7.73 3.92
CA SER A 18 12.85 9.18 3.71
C SER A 18 11.45 9.79 3.68
N ASP A 19 11.35 11.08 4.01
CA ASP A 19 10.08 11.82 3.93
C ASP A 19 9.50 11.83 2.51
N SER A 20 10.35 11.90 1.49
CA SER A 20 9.94 11.81 0.08
C SER A 20 9.28 10.46 -0.24
N THR A 21 9.86 9.37 0.25
CA THR A 21 9.29 8.02 0.08
C THR A 21 7.97 7.90 0.84
N ARG A 22 7.89 8.48 2.05
CA ARG A 22 6.66 8.49 2.85
C ARG A 22 5.54 9.23 2.13
N LEU A 23 5.81 10.40 1.55
CA LEU A 23 4.84 11.15 0.75
C LEU A 23 4.36 10.33 -0.47
N GLY A 24 5.28 9.63 -1.14
CA GLY A 24 4.95 8.71 -2.22
C GLY A 24 4.01 7.58 -1.76
N TYR A 25 4.31 6.96 -0.61
CA TYR A 25 3.47 5.90 -0.05
C TYR A 25 2.11 6.42 0.42
N LEU A 26 2.02 7.59 1.04
CA LEU A 26 0.74 8.22 1.39
C LEU A 26 -0.12 8.47 0.15
N SER A 27 0.48 8.94 -0.94
CA SER A 27 -0.20 9.08 -2.23
C SER A 27 -0.69 7.72 -2.75
N GLY A 28 0.15 6.68 -2.67
CA GLY A 28 -0.22 5.31 -3.03
C GLY A 28 -1.41 4.79 -2.23
N ILE A 29 -1.37 4.90 -0.90
CA ILE A 29 -2.48 4.51 -0.01
C ILE A 29 -3.74 5.30 -0.32
N LYS A 30 -3.64 6.60 -0.57
CA LYS A 30 -4.80 7.42 -0.97
C LYS A 30 -5.49 6.87 -2.22
N GLN A 31 -4.74 6.32 -3.17
CA GLN A 31 -5.34 5.70 -4.36
C GLN A 31 -6.08 4.40 -4.04
N VAL A 32 -5.55 3.57 -3.14
CA VAL A 32 -6.25 2.36 -2.67
C VAL A 32 -7.52 2.75 -1.89
N VAL A 33 -7.45 3.78 -1.04
CA VAL A 33 -8.61 4.32 -0.31
C VAL A 33 -9.69 4.79 -1.28
N ASN A 34 -9.33 5.59 -2.29
CA ASN A 34 -10.27 6.04 -3.31
C ASN A 34 -10.89 4.88 -4.06
N TRP A 35 -10.10 3.85 -4.41
CA TRP A 35 -10.62 2.64 -5.02
C TRP A 35 -11.64 1.93 -4.13
N ALA A 36 -11.35 1.74 -2.84
CA ALA A 36 -12.28 1.08 -1.93
C ALA A 36 -13.62 1.82 -1.84
N VAL A 37 -13.59 3.17 -1.83
CA VAL A 37 -14.81 4.00 -1.90
C VAL A 37 -15.56 3.76 -3.22
N MET A 38 -14.88 3.81 -4.36
CA MET A 38 -15.51 3.59 -5.67
C MET A 38 -16.04 2.17 -5.86
N ALA A 39 -15.36 1.17 -5.28
CA ALA A 39 -15.76 -0.23 -5.31
C ALA A 39 -16.91 -0.55 -4.33
N GLY A 40 -17.38 0.44 -3.56
CA GLY A 40 -18.46 0.25 -2.58
C GLY A 40 -18.02 -0.57 -1.37
N LYS A 41 -16.73 -0.51 -1.00
CA LYS A 41 -16.11 -1.25 0.11
C LYS A 41 -15.61 -0.33 1.25
N PRO A 42 -16.46 0.54 1.82
CA PRO A 42 -16.03 1.46 2.88
C PRO A 42 -15.60 0.73 4.16
N GLU A 43 -16.02 -0.52 4.36
CA GLU A 43 -15.62 -1.36 5.49
C GLU A 43 -14.11 -1.62 5.54
N LEU A 44 -13.42 -1.55 4.39
CA LEU A 44 -11.97 -1.72 4.30
C LEU A 44 -11.16 -0.54 4.86
N LEU A 45 -11.85 0.52 5.29
CA LEU A 45 -11.25 1.79 5.64
C LEU A 45 -11.44 2.10 7.13
N MET A 46 -10.46 2.81 7.68
CA MET A 46 -10.54 3.38 9.03
C MET A 46 -10.06 4.83 9.03
N PRO A 47 -10.47 5.65 10.01
CA PRO A 47 -9.87 6.96 10.22
C PRO A 47 -8.36 6.84 10.43
N SER A 48 -7.60 7.73 9.80
CA SER A 48 -6.17 7.85 9.99
C SER A 48 -5.88 8.42 11.38
N THR A 49 -5.02 7.74 12.13
CA THR A 49 -4.51 8.21 13.42
C THR A 49 -3.43 9.29 13.29
N GLU A 50 -2.88 9.47 12.08
CA GLU A 50 -1.79 10.41 11.78
C GLU A 50 -2.27 11.69 11.08
N HIS A 51 -3.39 11.61 10.38
CA HIS A 51 -3.93 12.71 9.60
C HIS A 51 -5.42 12.87 9.87
N GLU A 52 -5.75 13.79 10.77
CA GLU A 52 -7.12 14.10 11.15
C GLU A 52 -8.01 14.35 9.93
N GLY A 53 -9.22 13.76 9.95
CA GLY A 53 -10.18 13.86 8.85
C GLY A 53 -9.84 13.06 7.60
N ARG A 54 -8.74 12.28 7.57
CA ARG A 54 -8.39 11.39 6.46
C ARG A 54 -8.70 9.94 6.77
N MET A 55 -8.99 9.16 5.74
CA MET A 55 -9.12 7.70 5.82
C MET A 55 -7.82 7.02 5.41
N THR A 56 -7.58 5.83 5.97
CA THR A 56 -6.52 4.89 5.58
C THR A 56 -7.11 3.48 5.50
N LEU A 57 -6.30 2.50 5.11
CA LEU A 57 -6.71 1.10 5.09
C LEU A 57 -6.81 0.55 6.51
N ASP A 58 -7.91 -0.12 6.82
CA ASP A 58 -8.05 -0.92 8.03
C ASP A 58 -7.40 -2.29 7.82
N LEU A 59 -6.15 -2.44 8.27
CA LEU A 59 -5.39 -3.68 8.09
C LEU A 59 -5.95 -4.90 8.85
N ARG A 60 -7.00 -4.72 9.67
CA ARG A 60 -7.72 -5.84 10.31
C ARG A 60 -8.69 -6.53 9.36
N VAL A 61 -9.15 -5.82 8.33
CA VAL A 61 -10.11 -6.34 7.34
C VAL A 61 -9.58 -6.25 5.90
N PHE A 62 -8.66 -5.34 5.62
CA PHE A 62 -8.02 -5.19 4.31
C PHE A 62 -7.03 -6.35 4.09
N ALA A 63 -7.54 -7.41 3.46
CA ALA A 63 -6.79 -8.59 3.09
C ALA A 63 -6.09 -8.47 1.72
N TYR A 64 -5.20 -9.43 1.44
CA TYR A 64 -4.42 -9.51 0.21
C TYR A 64 -5.30 -9.56 -1.05
N GLU A 65 -6.44 -10.25 -0.99
CA GLU A 65 -7.41 -10.38 -2.08
C GLU A 65 -7.98 -9.02 -2.49
N ASN A 66 -8.24 -8.14 -1.53
CA ASN A 66 -8.68 -6.77 -1.82
C ASN A 66 -7.58 -5.98 -2.55
N PHE A 67 -6.32 -6.21 -2.18
CA PHE A 67 -5.21 -5.61 -2.90
C PHE A 67 -5.10 -6.14 -4.34
N LEU A 68 -5.35 -7.44 -4.56
CA LEU A 68 -5.40 -7.99 -5.92
C LEU A 68 -6.53 -7.38 -6.75
N GLU A 69 -7.73 -7.24 -6.19
CA GLU A 69 -8.84 -6.58 -6.86
C GLU A 69 -8.50 -5.13 -7.24
N PHE A 70 -7.84 -4.39 -6.34
CA PHE A 70 -7.32 -3.06 -6.62
C PHE A 70 -6.33 -3.07 -7.80
N ILE A 71 -5.39 -4.02 -7.84
CA ILE A 71 -4.42 -4.14 -8.94
C ILE A 71 -5.14 -4.44 -10.27
N VAL A 72 -6.09 -5.38 -10.27
CA VAL A 72 -6.89 -5.72 -11.46
C VAL A 72 -7.68 -4.51 -11.96
N TRP A 73 -8.37 -3.81 -11.06
CA TRP A 73 -9.09 -2.57 -11.40
C TRP A 73 -8.14 -1.52 -11.99
N THR A 74 -6.98 -1.33 -11.36
CA THR A 74 -6.03 -0.31 -11.78
C THR A 74 -5.46 -0.57 -13.17
N VAL A 75 -5.11 -1.83 -13.48
CA VAL A 75 -4.61 -2.21 -14.83
C VAL A 75 -5.69 -2.10 -15.90
N ARG A 76 -6.98 -2.29 -15.54
CA ARG A 76 -8.10 -2.16 -16.49
C ARG A 76 -8.47 -0.72 -16.77
N GLU A 77 -8.54 0.10 -15.73
CA GLU A 77 -9.08 1.45 -15.80
C GLU A 77 -8.02 2.53 -15.99
N ARG A 78 -6.74 2.20 -15.79
CA ARG A 78 -5.64 3.16 -15.88
C ARG A 78 -4.49 2.59 -16.71
N ASP A 79 -3.98 3.42 -17.61
CA ASP A 79 -2.74 3.14 -18.32
C ASP A 79 -1.55 3.46 -17.40
N ILE A 80 -1.20 2.50 -16.54
CA ILE A 80 -0.06 2.61 -15.63
C ILE A 80 0.91 1.44 -15.80
N GLY A 81 2.21 1.75 -15.73
CA GLY A 81 3.26 0.74 -15.83
C GLY A 81 3.48 -0.07 -14.55
N LEU A 82 4.22 -1.17 -14.69
CA LEU A 82 4.59 -2.10 -13.60
C LEU A 82 5.28 -1.41 -12.40
N GLY A 83 6.02 -0.33 -12.65
CA GLY A 83 6.66 0.48 -11.61
C GLY A 83 5.66 1.10 -10.63
N ALA A 84 4.50 1.56 -11.14
CA ALA A 84 3.45 2.13 -10.29
C ALA A 84 2.77 1.05 -9.43
N LEU A 85 2.54 -0.15 -9.99
CA LEU A 85 1.98 -1.27 -9.25
C LEU A 85 2.92 -1.77 -8.13
N SER A 86 4.22 -1.83 -8.42
CA SER A 86 5.25 -2.12 -7.44
C SER A 86 5.32 -1.05 -6.34
N GLY A 87 5.05 0.21 -6.70
CA GLY A 87 4.89 1.32 -5.78
C GLY A 87 3.73 1.12 -4.80
N TYR A 88 2.55 0.72 -5.28
CA TYR A 88 1.40 0.42 -4.41
C TYR A 88 1.68 -0.72 -3.44
N ARG A 89 2.30 -1.80 -3.93
CA ARG A 89 2.73 -2.92 -3.07
C ARG A 89 3.65 -2.43 -1.96
N SER A 90 4.63 -1.60 -2.29
CA SER A 90 5.58 -1.05 -1.32
C SER A 90 4.91 -0.14 -0.29
N ALA A 91 3.93 0.67 -0.74
CA ALA A 91 3.15 1.52 0.15
C ALA A 91 2.33 0.71 1.16
N VAL A 92 1.62 -0.33 0.71
CA VAL A 92 0.85 -1.21 1.60
C VAL A 92 1.76 -1.96 2.56
N LYS A 93 2.89 -2.50 2.09
CA LYS A 93 3.90 -3.11 2.96
C LYS A 93 4.43 -2.15 4.02
N SER A 94 4.64 -0.88 3.66
CA SER A 94 5.04 0.14 4.64
C SER A 94 3.99 0.30 5.72
N LEU A 95 2.71 0.38 5.35
CA LEU A 95 1.63 0.57 6.30
C LEU A 95 1.55 -0.57 7.33
N TYR A 96 1.76 -1.82 6.90
CA TYR A 96 1.89 -2.96 7.83
C TYR A 96 3.02 -2.76 8.84
N ILE A 97 4.21 -2.37 8.36
CA ILE A 97 5.38 -2.12 9.22
C ILE A 97 5.12 -0.94 10.17
N ASP A 98 4.55 0.15 9.66
CA ASP A 98 4.29 1.39 10.41
C ASP A 98 3.23 1.18 11.50
N GLN A 99 2.32 0.21 11.33
CA GLN A 99 1.34 -0.19 12.36
C GLN A 99 1.81 -1.37 13.22
N GLY A 100 2.98 -1.94 12.94
CA GLY A 100 3.51 -3.10 13.65
C GLY A 100 2.73 -4.39 13.43
N ILE A 101 2.01 -4.51 12.32
CA ILE A 101 1.21 -5.67 11.97
C ILE A 101 2.06 -6.60 11.09
N ALA A 102 1.96 -7.91 11.34
CA ALA A 102 2.64 -8.90 10.53
C ALA A 102 2.17 -8.82 9.07
N LEU A 103 3.11 -8.70 8.14
CA LEU A 103 2.79 -8.68 6.71
C LEU A 103 2.34 -10.09 6.27
N PRO A 104 1.22 -10.22 5.54
CA PRO A 104 0.81 -11.50 4.96
C PRO A 104 1.83 -12.01 3.94
N GLU A 105 2.19 -13.30 4.01
CA GLU A 105 3.16 -13.96 3.12
C GLU A 105 2.93 -13.72 1.60
N PRO A 106 1.68 -13.69 1.09
CA PRO A 106 1.45 -13.47 -0.35
C PRO A 106 1.96 -12.13 -0.89
N TYR A 107 2.16 -11.12 -0.03
CA TYR A 107 2.78 -9.87 -0.42
C TYR A 107 4.24 -10.02 -0.85
N ASP A 108 4.92 -11.12 -0.54
CA ASP A 108 6.31 -11.38 -0.93
C ASP A 108 6.47 -12.34 -2.11
N GLY A 109 5.75 -13.47 -2.09
CA GLY A 109 5.82 -14.52 -3.12
C GLY A 109 4.96 -14.24 -4.35
N ASP A 110 3.64 -14.28 -4.18
CA ASP A 110 2.65 -14.29 -5.27
C ASP A 110 2.69 -13.01 -6.13
N MET A 111 2.95 -11.87 -5.50
CA MET A 111 3.12 -10.60 -6.22
C MET A 111 4.25 -10.61 -7.25
N LYS A 112 5.35 -11.33 -7.01
CA LYS A 112 6.43 -11.43 -8.00
C LYS A 112 5.96 -12.18 -9.25
N VAL A 113 5.18 -13.24 -9.06
CA VAL A 113 4.61 -14.05 -10.14
C VAL A 113 3.62 -13.21 -10.94
N ILE A 114 2.69 -12.54 -10.28
CA ILE A 114 1.67 -11.70 -10.93
C ILE A 114 2.31 -10.58 -11.76
N PHE A 115 3.31 -9.87 -11.21
CA PHE A 115 3.96 -8.78 -11.95
C PHE A 115 4.76 -9.28 -13.16
N SER A 116 5.44 -10.43 -13.04
CA SER A 116 6.07 -11.05 -14.20
C SER A 116 5.05 -11.50 -15.26
N GLY A 117 3.90 -12.05 -14.85
CA GLY A 117 2.83 -12.48 -15.76
C GLY A 117 2.18 -11.31 -16.51
N THR A 118 2.02 -10.16 -15.88
CA THR A 118 1.50 -8.94 -16.53
C THR A 118 2.42 -8.39 -17.62
N GLU A 119 3.74 -8.54 -17.46
CA GLU A 119 4.72 -8.17 -18.50
C GLU A 119 4.48 -8.98 -19.78
N PHE A 120 4.39 -10.31 -19.65
CA PHE A 120 4.09 -11.23 -20.76
C PHE A 120 2.69 -11.03 -21.36
N TYR A 121 1.68 -10.73 -20.54
CA TYR A 121 0.32 -10.45 -21.04
C TYR A 121 0.25 -9.15 -21.85
N SER A 122 1.08 -8.16 -21.53
CA SER A 122 1.15 -6.90 -22.30
C SER A 122 1.91 -7.04 -23.63
N GLU A 123 2.91 -7.93 -23.71
CA GLU A 123 3.68 -8.19 -24.94
C GLU A 123 2.90 -8.98 -25.99
N THR A 124 1.99 -9.86 -25.56
CA THR A 124 1.18 -10.70 -26.47
C THR A 124 0.00 -9.97 -27.13
N LYS A 125 -0.25 -8.70 -26.77
CA LYS A 125 -1.27 -7.85 -27.40
C LYS A 125 -0.72 -6.82 -28.41
N LYS A 126 0.57 -6.87 -28.73
CA LYS A 126 1.17 -6.12 -29.86
C LYS A 126 1.10 -6.93 -31.15
#